data_AF-A0A7C3IC53-F1
#
_entry.id   AF-A0A7C3IC53-F1
#
_cell.length_a   1.000
_cell.length_b   1.000
_cell.length_c   1.000
_cell.angle_alpha   90.00
_cell.angle_beta   90.00
_cell.angle_gamma   90.00
#
_symmetry.space_group_name_H-M   'P 1'
#
loop_
_entity.id
_entity.type
_entity.pdbx_description
1 polymer ?
#
loop_
_entity_poly.entity_id
_entity_poly.type
_entity_poly.pdbx_seq_one_letter_code
_entity_poly.pdbx_strand_id
1 'polypeptide(L)'
;AIVSGIAILIVSYALVMKFKGRALDNNCMQSLCSYLWGFFIIDVTLELLELLTMAYEGEEAWETIAHLISGKLQLSYVALQFVVCSTIPLVLLGVVSLVKLKEATRNTLGIISSVLLLIQVLAMRWNVVIGGQLFSKSLRGFTDYFPHVFGREGLLVALILFALPFATMYIAHLVVPYWDNE
;
A
#
# COMPACT_ATOMS: atom_id res chain seq x y z
N ALA A 1 -5.44 0.89 6.43
CA ALA A 1 -6.16 2.06 5.86
C ALA A 1 -5.51 3.40 6.23
N ILE A 2 -5.14 3.60 7.50
CA ILE A 2 -4.41 4.79 7.95
C ILE A 2 -3.05 4.92 7.25
N VAL A 3 -2.28 3.82 7.18
CA VAL A 3 -0.96 3.76 6.51
C VAL A 3 -1.04 4.22 5.06
N SER A 4 -1.97 3.66 4.27
CA SER A 4 -2.18 4.06 2.87
C SER A 4 -2.62 5.53 2.74
N GLY A 5 -3.40 6.03 3.69
CA GLY A 5 -3.83 7.43 3.71
C GLY A 5 -2.67 8.40 3.93
N ILE A 6 -1.82 8.13 4.91
CA ILE A 6 -0.64 8.97 5.16
C ILE A 6 0.37 8.85 4.00
N ALA A 7 0.57 7.64 3.47
CA ALA A 7 1.45 7.43 2.33
C ALA A 7 0.99 8.20 1.08
N ILE A 8 -0.31 8.19 0.76
CA ILE A 8 -0.83 8.94 -0.38
C ILE A 8 -0.79 10.45 -0.15
N LEU A 9 -0.93 10.91 1.09
CA LEU A 9 -0.74 12.32 1.45
C LEU A 9 0.71 12.77 1.23
N ILE A 10 1.70 11.97 1.63
CA ILE A 10 3.12 12.29 1.40
C ILE A 10 3.42 12.35 -0.10
N VAL A 11 2.94 11.37 -0.86
CA VAL A 11 3.16 11.31 -2.32
C VAL A 11 2.47 12.47 -3.02
N SER A 12 1.20 12.77 -2.69
CA SER A 12 0.46 13.86 -3.31
C SER A 12 1.04 15.22 -2.95
N TYR A 13 1.44 15.43 -1.69
CA TYR A 13 2.12 16.65 -1.24
C TYR A 13 3.43 16.88 -2.00
N ALA A 14 4.25 15.84 -2.16
CA ALA A 14 5.48 15.90 -2.94
C ALA A 14 5.22 16.23 -4.42
N LEU A 15 4.18 15.64 -5.01
CA LEU A 15 3.79 15.86 -6.40
C LEU A 15 3.29 17.29 -6.64
N VAL A 16 2.42 17.81 -5.76
CA VAL A 16 1.88 19.17 -5.85
C VAL A 16 2.98 20.20 -5.68
N MET A 17 3.87 20.03 -4.69
CA MET A 17 4.99 20.96 -4.48
C MET A 17 5.98 20.94 -5.65
N LYS A 18 6.24 19.78 -6.25
CA LYS A 18 7.04 19.65 -7.48
C LYS A 18 6.40 20.39 -8.65
N PHE A 19 5.08 20.26 -8.85
CA PHE A 19 4.37 20.98 -9.91
C PHE A 19 4.32 22.50 -9.69
N LYS A 20 4.24 22.95 -8.44
CA LYS A 20 4.27 24.39 -8.09
C LYS A 20 5.69 24.97 -7.98
N GLY A 21 6.74 24.16 -8.07
CA GLY A 21 8.14 24.60 -7.91
C GLY A 21 8.47 25.14 -6.51
N ARG A 22 7.69 24.79 -5.49
CA ARG A 22 7.90 25.24 -4.10
C ARG A 22 8.74 24.22 -3.31
N ALA A 23 9.52 24.70 -2.35
CA ALA A 23 10.28 23.83 -1.45
C ALA A 23 9.34 23.06 -0.51
N LEU A 24 9.70 21.82 -0.18
CA LEU A 24 8.97 21.00 0.78
C LEU A 24 9.23 21.51 2.19
N ASP A 25 8.17 21.68 2.99
CA ASP A 25 8.35 21.93 4.41
C ASP A 25 8.88 20.67 5.09
N ASN A 26 10.12 20.79 5.56
CA ASN A 26 10.86 19.73 6.21
C ASN A 26 10.19 19.26 7.51
N ASN A 27 9.61 20.16 8.29
CA ASN A 27 9.00 19.82 9.58
C ASN A 27 7.70 19.02 9.38
N CYS A 28 6.90 19.44 8.39
CA CYS A 28 5.69 18.73 8.00
C CYS A 28 6.02 17.33 7.47
N MET A 29 7.00 17.21 6.56
CA MET A 29 7.42 15.93 5.99
C MET A 29 7.94 14.96 7.07
N GLN A 30 8.73 15.44 8.03
CA GLN A 30 9.23 14.63 9.13
C GLN A 30 8.10 14.09 10.02
N SER A 31 7.13 14.95 10.33
CA SER A 31 5.99 14.57 11.16
C SER A 31 5.16 13.49 10.47
N LEU A 32 4.86 13.67 9.18
CA LEU A 32 4.16 12.67 8.37
C LEU A 32 4.90 11.34 8.31
N CYS A 33 6.21 11.35 8.07
CA CYS A 33 7.01 10.11 8.03
C CYS A 33 7.03 9.40 9.40
N SER A 34 7.08 10.16 10.50
CA SER A 34 7.10 9.59 11.85
C SER A 34 5.76 8.96 12.24
N TYR A 35 4.65 9.63 11.90
CA TYR A 35 3.32 9.03 12.06
C TYR A 35 3.15 7.80 11.17
N LEU A 36 3.58 7.88 9.90
CA LEU A 36 3.54 6.75 8.98
C LEU A 36 4.27 5.53 9.55
N TRP A 37 5.48 5.73 10.08
CA TRP A 37 6.26 4.66 10.69
C TRP A 37 5.56 4.03 11.90
N GLY A 38 5.06 4.85 12.83
CA GLY A 38 4.37 4.38 14.03
C GLY A 38 3.12 3.55 13.71
N PHE A 39 2.27 4.05 12.81
CA PHE A 39 1.09 3.31 12.37
C PHE A 39 1.44 2.06 11.56
N PHE A 40 2.52 2.10 10.80
CA PHE A 40 2.95 0.95 10.00
C PHE A 40 3.45 -0.21 10.87
N ILE A 41 4.14 0.07 11.99
CA ILE A 41 4.50 -0.98 12.97
C ILE A 41 3.25 -1.68 13.49
N ILE A 42 2.21 -0.92 13.82
CA ILE A 42 0.94 -1.48 14.30
C ILE A 42 0.29 -2.34 13.21
N ASP A 43 0.27 -1.86 11.97
CA ASP A 43 -0.32 -2.56 10.82
C ASP A 43 0.37 -3.92 10.58
N VAL A 44 1.71 -3.94 10.54
CA VAL A 44 2.50 -5.18 10.37
C VAL A 44 2.28 -6.14 11.54
N THR A 45 2.15 -5.62 12.77
CA THR A 45 1.89 -6.45 13.94
C THR A 45 0.54 -7.14 13.85
N LEU A 46 -0.50 -6.41 13.41
CA LEU A 46 -1.84 -6.97 13.23
C LEU A 46 -1.89 -7.98 12.07
N GLU A 47 -1.21 -7.68 10.96
CA GLU A 47 -1.11 -8.61 9.82
C GLU A 47 -0.42 -9.92 10.24
N LEU A 48 0.66 -9.85 11.03
CA LEU A 48 1.34 -11.03 11.54
C LEU A 48 0.46 -11.81 12.54
N LEU A 49 -0.29 -11.10 13.39
CA LEU A 49 -1.21 -11.73 14.34
C LEU A 49 -2.33 -12.49 13.61
N GLU A 50 -2.86 -11.92 12.52
CA GLU A 50 -3.85 -12.58 11.67
C GLU A 50 -3.29 -13.87 11.06
N LEU A 51 -2.08 -13.80 10.49
CA LEU A 51 -1.39 -14.98 9.95
C LEU A 51 -1.16 -16.08 10.99
N LEU A 52 -0.73 -15.70 12.20
CA LEU A 52 -0.50 -16.64 13.29
C LEU A 52 -1.80 -17.29 13.76
N THR A 53 -2.88 -16.51 13.86
CA THR A 53 -4.20 -17.03 14.26
C THR A 53 -4.72 -18.01 13.21
N MET A 54 -4.59 -17.66 11.93
CA MET A 54 -5.01 -18.53 10.83
C MET A 54 -4.19 -19.82 10.75
N ALA A 55 -2.90 -19.77 11.06
CA ALA A 55 -2.04 -20.95 11.19
C ALA A 55 -2.41 -21.81 12.40
N TYR A 56 -2.87 -21.18 13.49
CA TYR A 56 -3.24 -21.87 14.73
C TYR A 56 -4.61 -22.54 14.67
N GLU A 57 -5.61 -21.90 14.03
CA GLU A 57 -6.96 -22.45 13.90
C GLU A 57 -7.01 -23.75 13.09
N GLY A 58 -6.04 -23.97 12.18
CA GLY A 58 -5.74 -25.30 11.64
C GLY A 58 -6.92 -26.03 10.99
N GLU A 59 -7.89 -25.32 10.40
CA GLU A 59 -8.96 -25.96 9.63
C GLU A 59 -8.41 -26.69 8.39
N GLU A 60 -9.17 -27.63 7.82
CA GLU A 60 -8.86 -28.34 6.56
C GLU A 60 -8.49 -27.39 5.39
N ALA A 61 -8.90 -26.12 5.48
CA ALA A 61 -8.51 -25.06 4.56
C ALA A 61 -6.99 -24.71 4.63
N TRP A 62 -6.31 -24.90 5.75
CA TRP A 62 -4.89 -24.52 5.94
C TRP A 62 -3.94 -25.30 5.03
N GLU A 63 -4.15 -26.61 4.82
CA GLU A 63 -3.33 -27.37 3.87
C GLU A 63 -3.50 -26.86 2.44
N THR A 64 -4.72 -26.45 2.06
CA THR A 64 -4.99 -25.89 0.73
C THR A 64 -4.45 -24.46 0.57
N ILE A 65 -4.56 -23.63 1.61
CA ILE A 65 -3.99 -22.27 1.68
C ILE A 65 -2.47 -22.34 1.62
N ALA A 66 -1.84 -23.22 2.41
CA ALA A 66 -0.41 -23.43 2.39
C ALA A 66 0.08 -23.85 1.00
N HIS A 67 -0.65 -24.75 0.32
CA HIS A 67 -0.29 -25.17 -1.04
C HIS A 67 -0.43 -24.04 -2.09
N LEU A 68 -1.41 -23.15 -1.91
CA LEU A 68 -1.64 -21.98 -2.77
C LEU A 68 -0.59 -20.88 -2.54
N ILE A 69 -0.25 -20.60 -1.26
CA ILE A 69 0.80 -19.67 -0.86
C ILE A 69 2.18 -20.20 -1.30
N SER A 70 2.42 -21.50 -1.22
CA SER A 70 3.70 -22.12 -1.65
C SER A 70 3.83 -22.28 -3.16
N GLY A 71 2.73 -22.18 -3.90
CA GLY A 71 2.68 -22.31 -5.35
C GLY A 71 2.54 -20.96 -6.05
N LYS A 72 1.32 -20.65 -6.51
CA LYS A 72 1.05 -19.49 -7.39
C LYS A 72 1.21 -18.14 -6.71
N LEU A 73 1.04 -18.04 -5.38
CA LEU A 73 1.09 -16.78 -4.64
C LEU A 73 2.41 -16.53 -3.90
N GLN A 74 3.38 -17.44 -3.93
CA GLN A 74 4.62 -17.32 -3.15
C GLN A 74 5.40 -16.04 -3.47
N LEU A 75 5.49 -15.72 -4.76
CA LEU A 75 6.25 -14.57 -5.23
C LEU A 75 5.54 -13.25 -4.90
N SER A 76 4.20 -13.20 -5.03
CA SER A 76 3.44 -11.98 -4.77
C SER A 76 3.20 -11.72 -3.27
N TYR A 77 2.91 -12.77 -2.50
CA TYR A 77 2.53 -12.66 -1.10
C TYR A 77 3.75 -12.68 -0.17
N VAL A 78 4.62 -13.69 -0.29
CA VAL A 78 5.76 -13.84 0.63
C VAL A 78 6.92 -12.93 0.20
N ALA A 79 7.35 -13.02 -1.06
CA ALA A 79 8.52 -12.28 -1.51
C ALA A 79 8.23 -10.78 -1.72
N LEU A 80 7.19 -10.43 -2.49
CA LEU A 80 6.92 -9.03 -2.81
C LEU A 80 6.27 -8.28 -1.65
N GLN A 81 5.16 -8.77 -1.11
CA GLN A 81 4.41 -8.07 -0.06
C GLN A 81 5.12 -8.10 1.30
N PHE A 82 5.44 -9.27 1.83
CA PHE A 82 6.05 -9.39 3.16
C PHE A 82 7.55 -9.01 3.18
N VAL A 83 8.35 -9.62 2.31
CA VAL A 83 9.81 -9.43 2.39
C VAL A 83 10.21 -8.07 1.84
N VAL A 84 9.83 -7.74 0.60
CA VAL A 84 10.31 -6.52 -0.07
C VAL A 84 9.52 -5.30 0.40
N CYS A 85 8.20 -5.33 0.27
CA CYS A 85 7.37 -4.14 0.43
C CYS A 85 7.00 -3.81 1.88
N SER A 86 7.16 -4.75 2.83
CA SER A 86 6.96 -4.46 4.25
C SER A 86 8.28 -4.19 4.99
N THR A 87 9.29 -5.04 4.81
CA THR A 87 10.58 -4.88 5.52
C THR A 87 11.35 -3.64 5.08
N ILE A 88 11.42 -3.35 3.77
CA ILE A 88 12.21 -2.22 3.27
C ILE A 88 11.64 -0.88 3.78
N PRO A 89 10.33 -0.59 3.66
CA PRO A 89 9.78 0.65 4.20
C PRO A 89 9.87 0.73 5.72
N LEU A 90 9.77 -0.39 6.44
CA LEU A 90 9.93 -0.41 7.89
C LEU A 90 11.32 0.09 8.31
N VAL A 91 12.37 -0.41 7.63
CA VAL A 91 13.76 -0.01 7.88
C VAL A 91 14.01 1.43 7.41
N LEU A 92 13.58 1.77 6.19
CA LEU A 92 13.80 3.11 5.64
C LEU A 92 13.09 4.19 6.47
N LEU A 93 11.83 3.98 6.86
CA LEU A 93 11.11 4.90 7.72
C LEU A 93 11.71 4.94 9.13
N GLY A 94 12.16 3.80 9.66
CA GLY A 94 12.87 3.76 10.94
C GLY A 94 14.15 4.61 10.92
N VAL A 95 14.93 4.52 9.84
CA VAL A 95 16.12 5.35 9.64
C VAL A 95 15.77 6.83 9.49
N VAL A 96 14.73 7.14 8.72
CA VAL A 96 14.22 8.52 8.52
C VAL A 96 13.70 9.15 9.81
N SER A 97 13.07 8.36 10.69
CA SER A 97 12.47 8.83 11.94
C SER A 97 13.44 8.88 13.12
N LEU A 98 14.39 7.93 13.20
CA LEU A 98 15.31 7.82 14.34
C LEU A 98 16.64 8.55 14.14
N VAL A 99 17.10 8.70 12.89
CA VAL A 99 18.42 9.29 12.58
C VAL A 99 18.27 10.71 12.04
N LYS A 100 19.12 11.63 12.52
CA LYS A 100 19.23 12.98 11.96
C LYS A 100 19.92 12.95 10.59
N LEU A 101 19.13 12.82 9.53
CA LEU A 101 19.59 12.86 8.15
C LEU A 101 19.55 14.28 7.58
N LYS A 102 20.29 14.51 6.49
CA LYS A 102 20.15 15.72 5.67
C LYS A 102 18.74 15.80 5.10
N GLU A 103 18.19 17.01 5.06
CA GLU A 103 16.80 17.30 4.70
C GLU A 103 16.40 16.70 3.34
N ALA A 104 17.25 16.90 2.31
CA ALA A 104 17.01 16.37 0.97
C ALA A 104 16.92 14.83 0.95
N THR A 105 17.89 14.15 1.57
CA THR A 105 17.93 12.68 1.65
C THR A 105 16.73 12.14 2.40
N ARG A 106 16.36 12.79 3.51
CA ARG A 106 15.21 12.40 4.32
C ARG A 106 13.90 12.47 3.52
N ASN A 107 13.69 13.57 2.81
CA ASN A 107 12.47 13.77 2.01
C ASN A 107 12.39 12.74 0.88
N THR A 108 13.51 12.45 0.19
CA THR A 108 13.54 11.41 -0.85
C THR A 108 13.26 10.02 -0.29
N LEU A 109 13.87 9.65 0.83
CA LEU A 109 13.62 8.33 1.45
C LEU A 109 12.19 8.19 1.97
N GLY A 110 11.60 9.26 2.54
CA GLY A 110 10.20 9.28 2.97
C GLY A 110 9.22 9.08 1.81
N ILE A 111 9.46 9.75 0.67
CA ILE A 111 8.66 9.57 -0.55
C ILE A 111 8.81 8.15 -1.10
N ILE A 112 10.04 7.64 -1.22
CA ILE A 112 10.29 6.27 -1.72
C ILE A 112 9.58 5.24 -0.84
N SER A 113 9.70 5.39 0.48
CA SER A 113 9.02 4.50 1.44
C SER A 113 7.51 4.58 1.32
N SER A 114 6.95 5.77 1.11
CA SER A 114 5.51 5.96 0.93
C SER A 114 5.01 5.31 -0.36
N VAL A 115 5.75 5.43 -1.46
CA VAL A 115 5.42 4.75 -2.73
C VAL A 115 5.47 3.22 -2.56
N LEU A 116 6.52 2.70 -1.91
CA LEU A 116 6.63 1.27 -1.62
C LEU A 116 5.47 0.75 -0.77
N LEU A 117 5.03 1.53 0.24
CA LEU A 117 3.85 1.18 1.05
C LEU A 117 2.54 1.22 0.26
N LEU A 118 2.37 2.15 -0.68
CA LEU A 118 1.20 2.13 -1.56
C LEU A 118 1.18 0.87 -2.44
N ILE A 119 2.33 0.44 -2.94
CA ILE A 119 2.48 -0.82 -3.69
C ILE A 119 2.20 -2.01 -2.77
N GLN A 120 2.71 -1.99 -1.53
CA GLN A 120 2.45 -3.02 -0.51
C GLN A 120 0.95 -3.20 -0.28
N VAL A 121 0.22 -2.12 0.01
CA VAL A 121 -1.23 -2.17 0.27
C VAL A 121 -2.00 -2.61 -0.96
N LEU A 122 -1.59 -2.19 -2.17
CA LEU A 122 -2.21 -2.66 -3.40
C LEU A 122 -2.02 -4.17 -3.58
N ALA A 123 -0.81 -4.67 -3.32
CA ALA A 123 -0.49 -6.10 -3.37
C ALA A 123 -1.30 -6.89 -2.34
N MET A 124 -1.40 -6.40 -1.10
CA MET A 124 -2.26 -6.99 -0.06
C MET A 124 -3.71 -7.13 -0.53
N ARG A 125 -4.28 -6.03 -1.04
CA ARG A 125 -5.66 -6.00 -1.51
C ARG A 125 -5.87 -6.95 -2.68
N TRP A 126 -4.92 -6.98 -3.62
CA TRP A 126 -4.95 -7.90 -4.74
C TRP A 126 -4.90 -9.36 -4.27
N ASN A 127 -3.96 -9.69 -3.38
CA ASN A 127 -3.75 -11.04 -2.89
C ASN A 127 -4.95 -11.57 -2.10
N VAL A 128 -5.58 -10.74 -1.27
CA VAL A 128 -6.80 -11.14 -0.53
C VAL A 128 -7.97 -11.39 -1.48
N VAL A 129 -8.21 -10.51 -2.46
CA VAL A 129 -9.35 -10.64 -3.37
C VAL A 129 -9.11 -11.78 -4.37
N ILE A 130 -8.01 -11.74 -5.13
CA ILE A 130 -7.72 -12.74 -6.17
C ILE A 130 -7.34 -14.08 -5.55
N GLY A 131 -6.60 -14.10 -4.44
CA GLY A 131 -6.34 -15.33 -3.69
C GLY A 131 -7.63 -16.06 -3.33
N GLY A 132 -8.65 -15.34 -2.87
CA GLY A 132 -9.98 -15.91 -2.61
C GLY A 132 -10.74 -16.37 -3.86
N GLN A 133 -10.52 -15.75 -5.03
CA GLN A 133 -11.14 -16.16 -6.30
C GLN A 133 -10.51 -17.42 -6.91
N LEU A 134 -9.25 -17.71 -6.57
CA LEU A 134 -8.53 -18.91 -7.01
C LEU A 134 -8.98 -20.18 -6.25
N PHE A 135 -9.72 -20.01 -5.14
CA PHE A 135 -10.36 -21.09 -4.41
C PHE A 135 -11.67 -21.51 -5.08
N SER A 136 -11.76 -22.77 -5.52
CA SER A 136 -13.05 -23.37 -5.85
C SER A 136 -13.87 -23.57 -4.57
N LYS A 137 -15.10 -23.04 -4.50
CA LYS A 137 -16.02 -23.24 -3.36
C LYS A 137 -16.34 -24.72 -3.06
N SER A 138 -15.96 -25.63 -3.95
CA SER A 138 -16.09 -27.08 -3.78
C SER A 138 -14.82 -27.75 -3.22
N LEU A 139 -13.77 -26.98 -2.91
CA LEU A 139 -12.45 -27.43 -2.44
C LEU A 139 -11.76 -28.47 -3.35
N ARG A 140 -12.25 -28.64 -4.59
CA ARG A 140 -11.78 -29.65 -5.55
C ARG A 140 -10.56 -29.23 -6.38
N GLY A 141 -10.01 -28.04 -6.16
CA GLY A 141 -8.83 -27.55 -6.88
C GLY A 141 -8.81 -26.02 -7.09
N PHE A 142 -7.82 -25.57 -7.87
CA PHE A 142 -7.58 -24.15 -8.15
C PHE A 142 -8.14 -23.73 -9.50
N THR A 143 -8.79 -22.57 -9.55
CA THR A 143 -9.22 -21.92 -10.80
C THR A 143 -8.14 -20.97 -11.30
N ASP A 144 -8.11 -20.70 -12.61
CA ASP A 144 -7.28 -19.63 -13.16
C ASP A 144 -8.11 -18.36 -13.33
N TYR A 145 -7.67 -17.26 -12.72
CA TYR A 145 -8.28 -15.96 -12.88
C TYR A 145 -7.54 -15.17 -13.97
N PHE A 146 -8.24 -14.84 -15.06
CA PHE A 146 -7.76 -13.93 -16.08
C PHE A 146 -8.52 -12.60 -15.99
N PRO A 147 -7.83 -11.48 -15.69
CA PRO A 147 -8.47 -10.16 -15.69
C PRO A 147 -8.93 -9.84 -17.12
N HIS A 148 -10.23 -9.72 -17.30
CA HIS A 148 -10.80 -9.31 -18.57
C HIS A 148 -10.53 -7.80 -18.78
N VAL A 149 -10.01 -7.42 -19.94
CA VAL A 149 -9.69 -6.02 -20.23
C VAL A 149 -10.96 -5.18 -20.43
N PHE A 150 -11.98 -5.78 -21.07
CA PHE A 150 -13.28 -5.17 -21.34
C PHE A 150 -14.39 -5.93 -20.61
N GLY A 151 -15.23 -5.21 -19.86
CA GLY A 151 -16.34 -5.76 -19.08
C GLY A 151 -16.72 -4.86 -17.91
N ARG A 152 -17.88 -5.11 -17.28
CA ARG A 152 -18.31 -4.36 -16.07
C ARG A 152 -17.36 -4.55 -14.89
N GLU A 153 -16.66 -5.68 -14.85
CA GLU A 153 -15.61 -6.02 -13.87
C GLU A 153 -14.21 -5.94 -14.50
N GLY A 154 -14.10 -5.29 -15.67
CA GLY A 154 -12.85 -5.23 -16.42
C GLY A 154 -11.84 -4.23 -15.85
N LEU A 155 -10.59 -4.38 -16.28
CA LEU A 155 -9.47 -3.56 -15.83
C LEU A 155 -9.69 -2.05 -16.08
N LEU A 156 -10.43 -1.71 -17.15
CA LEU A 156 -10.78 -0.33 -17.48
C LEU A 156 -11.68 0.32 -16.42
N VAL A 157 -12.71 -0.39 -15.94
CA VAL A 157 -13.61 0.13 -14.90
C VAL A 157 -12.86 0.30 -13.59
N ALA A 158 -11.98 -0.65 -13.24
CA ALA A 158 -11.12 -0.55 -12.07
C ALA A 158 -10.21 0.71 -12.11
N LEU A 159 -9.63 1.02 -13.28
CA LEU A 159 -8.80 2.20 -13.46
C LEU A 159 -9.60 3.50 -13.34
N ILE A 160 -10.82 3.55 -13.87
CA ILE A 160 -11.72 4.70 -13.70
C ILE A 160 -12.05 4.92 -12.22
N LEU A 161 -12.40 3.85 -11.50
CA LEU A 161 -12.68 3.92 -10.06
C LEU A 161 -11.44 4.34 -9.26
N PHE A 162 -10.25 3.92 -9.66
CA PHE A 162 -9.00 4.33 -9.04
C PHE A 162 -8.68 5.81 -9.29
N ALA A 163 -9.09 6.37 -10.43
CA ALA A 163 -8.88 7.76 -10.80
C ALA A 163 -9.87 8.72 -10.11
N LEU A 164 -11.06 8.24 -9.71
CA LEU A 164 -12.12 9.06 -9.11
C LEU A 164 -11.66 9.91 -7.90
N PRO A 165 -10.94 9.37 -6.90
CA PRO A 165 -10.49 10.17 -5.75
C PRO A 165 -9.62 11.36 -6.16
N PHE A 166 -8.74 11.17 -7.15
CA PHE A 166 -7.89 12.25 -7.66
C PHE A 166 -8.69 13.29 -8.44
N ALA A 167 -9.68 12.85 -9.23
CA ALA A 167 -10.60 13.75 -9.91
C ALA A 167 -11.42 14.57 -8.89
N THR A 168 -11.91 13.95 -7.83
CA THR A 168 -12.63 14.67 -6.76
C THR A 168 -11.74 15.67 -6.03
N MET A 169 -10.48 15.31 -5.77
CA MET A 169 -9.50 16.24 -5.16
C MET A 169 -9.22 17.44 -6.07
N TYR A 170 -9.13 17.22 -7.39
CA TYR A 170 -8.95 18.30 -8.36
C TYR A 170 -10.18 19.22 -8.43
N ILE A 171 -11.38 18.65 -8.46
CA ILE A 171 -12.63 19.43 -8.43
C ILE A 171 -12.73 20.23 -7.14
N ALA A 172 -12.41 19.62 -6.00
CA ALA A 172 -12.44 20.29 -4.71
C ALA A 172 -11.41 21.44 -4.62
N HIS A 173 -10.23 21.29 -5.24
CA HIS A 173 -9.26 22.39 -5.39
C HIS A 173 -9.82 23.59 -6.19
N LEU A 174 -10.67 23.35 -7.19
CA LEU A 174 -11.30 24.44 -7.96
C LEU A 174 -12.32 25.23 -7.15
N VAL A 175 -12.98 24.58 -6.17
CA VAL A 175 -13.98 25.22 -5.31
C VAL A 175 -13.32 25.91 -4.11
N VAL A 176 -12.32 25.27 -3.50
CA VAL A 176 -11.58 25.79 -2.35
C VAL A 176 -10.09 25.76 -2.67
N PRO A 177 -9.46 26.92 -2.93
CA PRO A 177 -8.02 26.94 -3.18
C PRO A 177 -7.29 26.50 -1.91
N TYR A 178 -6.66 25.33 -1.99
CA TYR A 178 -5.96 24.70 -0.88
C TYR A 178 -4.68 25.44 -0.45
N TRP A 179 -4.19 26.35 -1.29
CA TRP A 179 -3.06 27.22 -1.00
C TRP A 179 -3.50 28.64 -1.29
N ASP A 180 -3.56 29.48 -0.26
CA ASP A 180 -3.72 30.91 -0.45
C ASP A 180 -2.56 31.43 -1.31
N ASN A 181 -2.93 32.25 -2.30
CA ASN A 181 -1.97 33.04 -3.05
C ASN A 181 -1.49 34.16 -2.11
N GLU A 182 -0.48 33.85 -1.30
CA GLU A 182 0.58 34.83 -1.04
C GLU A 182 1.58 34.80 -2.20
#